data_AF-A0A7X7NLZ4-F1
#
_entry.id   AF-A0A7X7NLZ4-F1
#
_cell.length_a   1.000
_cell.length_b   1.000
_cell.length_c   1.000
_cell.angle_alpha   90.00
_cell.angle_beta   90.00
_cell.angle_gamma   90.00
#
_symmetry.space_group_name_H-M   'P 1'
#
loop_
_entity.id
_entity.type
_entity.pdbx_description
1 polymer ?
#
loop_
_entity_poly.entity_id
_entity_poly.type
_entity_poly.pdbx_seq_one_letter_code
_entity_poly.pdbx_strand_id
1 'polypeptide(L)' 'QKDCMLPISRGGRYTLTNVVPACGSCNASKCNAEVTLWMRRKKLDERAFLTRQVEIATRVADLRSDPQQI' A
#
# COMPACT_ATOMS: atom_id res chain seq x y z
N GLN A 1 -9.59 8.41 -2.96
CA GLN A 1 -8.46 8.39 -3.91
C GLN A 1 -7.69 7.09 -3.73
N LYS A 2 -6.74 6.77 -4.62
CA LYS A 2 -5.81 5.65 -4.50
C LYS A 2 -4.38 6.21 -4.48
N ASP A 3 -3.47 5.56 -3.77
CA ASP A 3 -2.04 5.90 -3.76
C ASP A 3 -1.20 4.62 -3.76
N CYS A 4 0.07 4.70 -4.15
CA CYS A 4 1.02 3.60 -4.12
C CYS A 4 1.93 3.66 -2.89
N MET A 5 2.17 2.52 -2.22
CA MET A 5 3.06 2.43 -1.08
C MET A 5 4.51 2.75 -1.46
N LEU A 6 5.04 2.04 -2.47
CA LEU A 6 6.24 2.38 -3.21
C LEU A 6 5.83 3.23 -4.43
N PRO A 7 6.28 4.50 -4.52
CA PRO A 7 5.96 5.38 -5.63
C PRO A 7 6.40 4.82 -6.97
N ILE A 8 5.60 5.02 -8.01
CA ILE A 8 5.93 4.55 -9.37
C ILE A 8 7.26 5.15 -9.87
N SER A 9 7.48 6.44 -9.59
CA SER A 9 8.73 7.14 -9.94
C SER A 9 9.98 6.61 -9.21
N ARG A 10 9.82 5.71 -8.24
CA ARG A 10 10.90 5.04 -7.50
C ARG A 10 10.90 3.52 -7.71
N GLY A 11 10.30 3.04 -8.81
CA GLY A 11 10.28 1.61 -9.15
C GLY A 11 9.05 0.84 -8.63
N GLY A 12 8.09 1.53 -7.99
CA GLY A 12 6.82 0.94 -7.62
C GLY A 12 5.99 0.51 -8.83
N ARG A 13 5.35 -0.65 -8.74
CA ARG A 13 4.40 -1.10 -9.77
C ARG A 13 2.98 -0.81 -9.31
N TYR A 14 2.08 -0.51 -10.24
CA TYR A 14 0.67 -0.29 -9.94
C TYR A 14 -0.05 -1.65 -9.80
N THR A 15 0.15 -2.31 -8.67
CA THR A 15 -0.40 -3.65 -8.36
C THR A 15 -1.36 -3.60 -7.18
N LEU A 16 -2.20 -4.62 -7.05
CA LEU A 16 -3.13 -4.74 -5.91
C LEU A 16 -2.42 -4.72 -4.55
N THR A 17 -1.19 -5.24 -4.50
CA THR A 17 -0.35 -5.27 -3.29
C THR A 17 0.45 -4.00 -3.05
N ASN A 18 0.41 -3.02 -3.96
CA ASN A 18 1.10 -1.74 -3.80
C ASN A 18 0.12 -0.55 -3.74
N VAL A 19 -1.11 -0.71 -4.26
CA VAL A 19 -2.14 0.33 -4.28
C VAL A 19 -3.00 0.27 -3.02
N VAL A 20 -3.10 1.38 -2.30
CA VAL A 20 -3.89 1.53 -1.07
C VAL A 20 -4.94 2.64 -1.19
N PRO A 21 -6.05 2.56 -0.45
CA PRO A 21 -6.98 3.67 -0.35
C PRO A 21 -6.32 4.86 0.34
N ALA A 22 -6.54 6.05 -0.20
CA ALA A 22 -6.04 7.29 0.38
C ALA A 22 -7.08 8.41 0.28
N CYS A 23 -7.10 9.28 1.28
CA CYS A 23 -7.79 10.55 1.19
C CYS A 23 -7.04 11.52 0.25
N GLY A 24 -7.70 12.57 -0.26
CA GLY A 24 -7.07 13.51 -1.20
C GLY A 24 -5.85 14.24 -0.61
N SER A 25 -5.99 14.77 0.61
CA SER A 25 -4.90 15.44 1.32
C SER A 25 -3.78 14.47 1.73
N CYS A 26 -4.11 13.23 2.07
CA CYS A 26 -3.16 12.16 2.38
C CYS A 26 -2.25 11.91 1.17
N ASN A 27 -2.84 11.61 0.01
CA ASN A 27 -2.16 11.36 -1.26
C ASN A 27 -1.29 12.55 -1.68
N ALA A 28 -1.84 13.76 -1.62
CA ALA A 28 -1.11 14.98 -1.95
C ALA A 28 0.12 15.17 -1.03
N SER A 29 -0.04 14.96 0.27
CA SER A 29 1.04 15.16 1.26
C SER A 29 2.11 14.06 1.26
N LYS A 30 1.78 12.86 0.77
CA LYS A 30 2.75 11.78 0.55
C LYS A 30 3.62 12.06 -0.66
N CYS A 31 3.01 12.57 -1.74
CA CYS A 31 3.71 12.87 -2.98
C CYS A 31 4.51 11.64 -3.45
N ASN A 32 5.79 11.81 -3.71
CA ASN A 32 6.69 10.75 -4.15
C ASN A 32 7.47 10.09 -2.99
N ALA A 33 7.11 10.31 -1.72
CA ALA A 33 7.72 9.58 -0.62
C ALA A 33 7.18 8.15 -0.53
N GLU A 34 8.00 7.21 -0.07
CA GLU A 34 7.49 5.92 0.38
C GLU A 34 6.51 6.09 1.53
N VAL A 35 5.50 5.20 1.60
CA VAL A 35 4.45 5.25 2.63
C VAL A 35 5.03 5.23 4.03
N THR A 36 6.00 4.37 4.31
CA THR A 36 6.61 4.22 5.63
C THR A 36 7.36 5.50 6.05
N LEU A 37 8.17 6.05 5.15
CA LEU A 37 8.86 7.33 5.37
C LEU A 37 7.86 8.49 5.57
N TRP A 38 6.77 8.53 4.81
CA TRP A 38 5.71 9.52 4.99
C TRP A 38 4.97 9.36 6.32
N MET A 39 4.65 8.13 6.73
CA MET A 39 3.99 7.82 8.00
C MET A 39 4.85 8.26 9.18
N ARG A 40 6.16 7.98 9.17
CA ARG A 40 7.09 8.47 10.20
C ARG A 40 7.09 9.99 10.30
N ARG A 41 7.13 10.70 9.16
CA ARG A 41 7.04 12.18 9.14
C ARG A 41 5.71 12.69 9.69
N LYS A 42 4.62 11.96 9.46
CA LYS A 42 3.27 12.30 9.96
C LYS A 42 2.98 11.78 11.37
N LYS A 43 3.91 11.05 11.99
CA LYS A 43 3.73 10.38 13.29
C LYS A 43 2.52 9.44 13.31
N LEU A 44 2.30 8.74 12.19
CA LEU A 44 1.28 7.70 12.06
C LEU A 44 1.85 6.33 12.44
N ASP A 45 0.98 5.39 12.79
CA ASP A 45 1.37 4.04 13.20
C ASP A 45 1.78 3.18 11.99
N GLU A 46 3.05 3.28 11.61
CA GLU A 46 3.67 2.46 10.55
C GLU A 46 3.57 0.96 10.85
N ARG A 47 3.68 0.55 12.11
CA ARG A 47 3.67 -0.87 12.50
C ARG A 47 2.30 -1.47 12.25
N ALA A 48 1.24 -0.84 12.73
CA ALA A 48 -0.12 -1.30 12.50
C ALA A 48 -0.45 -1.37 11.01
N PHE A 49 0.01 -0.39 10.23
CA PHE A 49 -0.15 -0.42 8.77
C PHE A 49 0.55 -1.62 8.14
N LEU A 50 1.84 -1.84 8.42
CA LEU A 50 2.61 -2.93 7.83
C LEU A 50 2.07 -4.32 8.21
N THR A 51 1.67 -4.52 9.48
CA THR A 51 1.01 -5.76 9.91
C THR A 51 -0.22 -6.03 9.06
N ARG A 52 -1.08 -5.02 8.88
CA ARG A 52 -2.29 -5.17 8.07
C ARG A 52 -1.98 -5.41 6.59
N GLN A 53 -0.93 -4.79 6.04
CA GLN A 53 -0.53 -5.01 4.65
C GLN A 53 -0.05 -6.45 4.42
N VAL A 54 0.70 -7.02 5.36
CA VAL A 54 1.13 -8.44 5.27
C VAL A 54 -0.09 -9.35 5.27
N GLU A 55 -1.03 -9.16 6.19
CA GLU A 55 -2.27 -9.97 6.24
C GLU A 55 -3.07 -9.90 4.92
N ILE A 56 -3.20 -8.70 4.33
CA ILE A 56 -3.92 -8.53 3.06
C ILE A 56 -3.14 -9.17 1.92
N ALA A 57 -1.82 -8.98 1.85
CA ALA A 57 -0.99 -9.54 0.79
C ALA A 57 -1.03 -11.08 0.80
N THR A 58 -0.99 -11.70 1.99
CA THR A 58 -1.16 -13.15 2.15
C THR A 58 -2.52 -13.60 1.61
N ARG A 59 -3.62 -12.96 2.05
CA ARG A 59 -4.97 -13.31 1.56
C ARG A 59 -5.11 -13.15 0.04
N VAL A 60 -4.51 -12.11 -0.53
CA VAL A 60 -4.49 -11.89 -1.98
C VAL A 60 -3.69 -12.99 -2.69
N ALA A 61 -2.60 -13.46 -2.11
CA ALA A 61 -1.83 -14.58 -2.66
C ALA A 61 -2.65 -15.88 -2.62
N ASP A 62 -3.31 -16.16 -1.49
CA ASP A 62 -4.14 -17.35 -1.31
C ASP A 62 -5.28 -17.39 -2.34
N LEU A 63 -6.02 -16.28 -2.50
CA LEU A 63 -7.08 -16.16 -3.52
C LEU A 63 -6.59 -16.38 -4.95
N ARG A 64 -5.35 -16.00 -5.25
CA ARG A 64 -4.76 -16.20 -6.59
C ARG A 64 -4.29 -17.63 -6.83
N SER A 65 -4.10 -18.41 -5.77
CA SER A 65 -3.66 -19.81 -5.85
C SER A 65 -4.80 -20.82 -5.90
N ASP A 66 -6.06 -20.38 -5.71
CA ASP A 66 -7.24 -21.24 -5.78
C ASP A 66 -7.69 -21.47 -7.25
N PRO A 67 -7.64 -22.71 -7.76
CA PRO A 67 -8.05 -23.01 -9.14
C PRO A 67 -9.57 -22.84 -9.38
N GLN A 68 -10.40 -22.69 -8.34
CA GLN A 68 -11.85 -22.71 -8.47
C GLN A 68 -12.53 -21.32 -8.61
N GLN A 69 -11.78 -20.25 -8.89
CA GLN A 69 -12.32 -18.88 -8.97
C GLN A 69 -12.38 -18.25 -10.40
N ILE A 70 -12.40 -19.03 -11.47
CA ILE A 70 -12.74 -18.55 -12.84
C ILE A 70 -14.06 -19.13 -13.30
#